data_AF-A0A7L3EE14-F1
#
_entry.id   AF-A0A7L3EE14-F1
#
_cell.length_a   1.000
_cell.length_b   1.000
_cell.length_c   1.000
_cell.angle_alpha   90.00
_cell.angle_beta   90.00
_cell.angle_gamma   90.00
#
_symmetry.space_group_name_H-M   'P 1'
#
loop_
_entity.id
_entity.type
_entity.pdbx_description
1 polymer ?
#
loop_
_entity_poly.entity_id
_entity_poly.type
_entity_poly.pdbx_seq_one_letter_code
_entity_poly.pdbx_strand_id
1 'polypeptide(L)'
;NAGTEADVYISVYGERGDTGSRQLLRSQKSKKFLKGQTDIFAVEAVHLGCLYKIVIGHNGLGSGNGWFLDKVVIKDPVTDVDYTFLCHR
;
A
#
# COMPACT_ATOMS: atom_id res chain seq x y z
N ASN A 1 -17.99 3.07 -8.54
CA ASN A 1 -17.60 2.42 -7.27
C ASN A 1 -16.11 2.61 -7.10
N ALA A 2 -15.58 2.86 -5.89
CA ALA A 2 -14.16 3.20 -5.70
C ALA A 2 -13.52 2.57 -4.44
N GLY A 3 -14.22 1.65 -3.78
CA GLY A 3 -13.67 0.81 -2.70
C GLY A 3 -13.58 -0.65 -3.13
N THR A 4 -12.87 -1.47 -2.37
CA THR A 4 -12.71 -2.91 -2.63
C THR A 4 -12.76 -3.76 -1.38
N GLU A 5 -13.29 -4.97 -1.53
CA GLU A 5 -13.23 -6.03 -0.50
C GLU A 5 -12.13 -7.07 -0.83
N ALA A 6 -11.42 -6.88 -1.94
CA ALA A 6 -10.36 -7.76 -2.39
C ALA A 6 -9.14 -7.71 -1.47
N ASP A 7 -8.32 -8.76 -1.52
CA ASP A 7 -7.02 -8.73 -0.86
C ASP A 7 -6.08 -7.83 -1.66
N VAL A 8 -5.59 -6.78 -1.00
CA VAL A 8 -4.64 -5.83 -1.56
C VAL A 8 -3.23 -6.21 -1.12
N TYR A 9 -2.29 -6.13 -2.06
CA TYR A 9 -0.88 -6.44 -1.89
C TYR A 9 -0.04 -5.25 -2.32
N ILE A 10 1.07 -5.02 -1.61
CA ILE A 10 2.05 -4.00 -1.94
C ILE A 10 3.45 -4.63 -2.02
N SER A 11 4.27 -4.15 -2.94
CA SER A 11 5.72 -4.33 -2.98
C SER A 11 6.38 -2.97 -3.03
N VAL A 12 7.37 -2.75 -2.17
CA VAL A 12 8.11 -1.50 -2.06
C VAL A 12 9.54 -1.74 -2.54
N TYR A 13 10.03 -0.89 -3.42
CA TYR A 13 11.35 -0.97 -4.03
C TYR A 13 12.20 0.22 -3.62
N GLY A 14 13.42 -0.07 -3.19
CA GLY A 14 14.45 0.91 -2.89
C GLY A 14 15.82 0.50 -3.45
N GLU A 15 16.82 1.35 -3.24
CA GLU A 15 18.19 1.17 -3.75
C GLU A 15 18.84 -0.16 -3.36
N ARG A 16 18.44 -0.74 -2.21
CA ARG A 16 19.02 -1.96 -1.65
C ARG A 16 18.18 -3.22 -1.90
N GLY A 17 17.13 -3.13 -2.70
CA GLY A 17 16.25 -4.24 -3.04
C GLY A 17 14.76 -3.92 -2.83
N ASP A 18 13.96 -4.95 -2.59
CA ASP A 18 12.51 -4.80 -2.41
C ASP A 18 11.95 -5.68 -1.30
N THR A 19 10.72 -5.38 -0.88
CA THR A 19 10.03 -6.14 0.17
C THR A 19 9.48 -7.47 -0.31
N GLY A 20 9.43 -7.75 -1.60
CA GLY A 20 8.52 -8.73 -2.19
C GLY A 20 7.06 -8.34 -1.99
N SER A 21 6.14 -9.25 -2.32
CA SER A 21 4.70 -9.04 -2.12
C SER A 21 4.35 -9.10 -0.63
N ARG A 22 3.67 -8.07 -0.13
CA ARG A 22 3.20 -7.95 1.25
C ARG A 22 1.70 -7.67 1.24
N GLN A 23 0.93 -8.55 1.86
CA GLN A 23 -0.52 -8.38 1.95
C GLN A 23 -0.90 -7.36 3.01
N LEU A 24 -1.80 -6.44 2.66
CA LEU A 24 -2.31 -5.40 3.56
C LEU A 24 -3.51 -5.93 4.37
N LEU A 25 -3.20 -6.84 5.30
CA LEU A 25 -4.22 -7.57 6.08
C LEU A 25 -4.79 -6.77 7.25
N ARG A 26 -3.91 -6.23 8.08
CA ARG A 26 -4.23 -5.62 9.38
C ARG A 26 -4.22 -4.10 9.27
N SER A 27 -5.38 -3.52 8.94
CA SER A 27 -5.61 -2.08 9.11
C SER A 27 -5.91 -1.78 10.57
N GLN A 28 -5.65 -0.54 11.00
CA GLN A 28 -6.18 -0.02 12.27
C GLN A 28 -7.73 0.06 12.27
N LYS A 29 -8.37 -0.02 11.10
CA LYS A 29 -9.82 0.00 10.93
C LYS A 29 -10.40 -1.41 10.72
N SER A 30 -11.64 -1.62 11.18
CA SER A 30 -12.34 -2.90 11.05
C SER A 30 -12.71 -3.25 9.61
N LYS A 31 -13.04 -2.25 8.79
CA LYS A 31 -13.22 -2.37 7.33
C LYS A 31 -12.15 -1.55 6.63
N LYS A 32 -11.52 -2.14 5.61
CA LYS A 32 -10.41 -1.57 4.84
C LYS A 32 -10.83 -1.24 3.41
N PHE A 33 -10.10 -0.34 2.77
CA PHE A 33 -10.23 0.06 1.36
C PHE A 33 -11.63 0.56 0.96
N LEU A 34 -12.30 1.28 1.86
CA LEU A 34 -13.56 1.95 1.56
C LEU A 34 -13.32 3.21 0.71
N LYS A 35 -14.30 3.61 -0.09
CA LYS A 35 -14.22 4.83 -0.90
C LYS A 35 -13.94 6.05 0.00
N GLY A 36 -12.90 6.83 -0.35
CA GLY A 36 -12.51 8.04 0.39
C GLY A 36 -11.87 7.77 1.76
N GLN A 37 -11.60 6.51 2.09
CA GLN A 37 -10.97 6.13 3.34
C GLN A 37 -9.45 6.09 3.19
N THR A 38 -8.76 6.67 4.16
CA THR A 38 -7.35 6.38 4.41
C THR A 38 -7.23 5.22 5.38
N ASP A 39 -6.46 4.21 5.00
CA ASP A 39 -6.09 3.06 5.82
C ASP A 39 -4.58 3.07 6.09
N ILE A 40 -4.20 2.67 7.31
CA ILE A 40 -2.80 2.62 7.75
C ILE A 40 -2.46 1.17 8.08
N PHE A 41 -1.34 0.72 7.53
CA PHE A 41 -0.82 -0.64 7.70
C PHE A 41 0.64 -0.56 8.14
N ALA A 42 1.05 -1.50 9.00
CA ALA A 42 2.45 -1.75 9.30
C ALA A 42 2.95 -2.89 8.43
N VAL A 43 4.09 -2.69 7.77
CA VAL A 43 4.74 -3.69 6.92
C VAL A 43 6.18 -3.86 7.39
N GLU A 44 6.57 -5.08 7.72
CA GLU A 44 7.95 -5.40 8.06
C GLU A 44 8.79 -5.47 6.78
N ALA A 45 9.89 -4.73 6.78
CA ALA A 45 10.84 -4.63 5.68
C ALA A 45 12.27 -4.53 6.23
N VAL A 46 13.23 -5.03 5.45
CA VAL A 46 14.65 -4.72 5.66
C VAL A 46 14.92 -3.27 5.26
N HIS A 47 16.07 -2.72 5.62
CA HIS A 47 16.43 -1.37 5.18
C HIS A 47 16.65 -1.34 3.66
N LEU A 48 15.76 -0.67 2.93
CA LEU A 48 15.75 -0.63 1.46
C LEU A 48 16.55 0.53 0.86
N GLY A 49 17.12 1.43 1.67
CA GLY A 49 17.69 2.68 1.18
C GLY A 49 16.60 3.64 0.67
N CYS A 50 16.92 4.52 -0.28
CA CYS A 50 15.94 5.46 -0.81
C CYS A 50 14.87 4.72 -1.64
N LEU A 51 13.60 4.94 -1.30
CA LEU A 51 12.48 4.32 -2.02
C LEU A 51 12.20 5.06 -3.33
N TYR A 52 11.99 4.33 -4.41
CA TYR A 52 11.76 4.91 -5.73
C TYR A 52 10.53 4.35 -6.46
N LYS A 53 9.99 3.21 -6.02
CA LYS A 53 8.83 2.58 -6.67
C LYS A 53 7.99 1.78 -5.69
N ILE A 54 6.69 1.78 -5.94
CA ILE A 54 5.76 0.82 -5.34
C ILE A 54 5.00 0.08 -6.43
N VAL A 55 4.65 -1.17 -6.14
CA VAL A 55 3.67 -1.95 -6.92
C VAL A 55 2.55 -2.28 -5.97
N ILE A 56 1.33 -1.88 -6.31
CA ILE A 56 0.13 -2.16 -5.52
C ILE A 56 -0.93 -2.73 -6.44
N GLY A 57 -1.61 -3.77 -5.97
CA GLY A 57 -2.63 -4.48 -6.72
C GLY A 57 -3.51 -5.30 -5.81
N HIS A 58 -4.53 -5.93 -6.38
CA HIS A 58 -5.45 -6.79 -5.64
C HIS A 58 -5.71 -8.09 -6.41
N ASN A 59 -6.18 -9.13 -5.71
CA ASN A 59 -6.44 -10.45 -6.31
C ASN A 59 -7.72 -10.53 -7.17
N GLY A 60 -8.46 -9.43 -7.33
CA GLY A 60 -9.70 -9.37 -8.11
C GLY A 60 -10.86 -10.20 -7.54
N LEU A 61 -10.75 -10.70 -6.32
CA LEU A 61 -11.80 -11.46 -5.64
C LEU A 61 -12.69 -10.52 -4.83
N GLY A 62 -14.01 -10.74 -4.85
CA GLY A 62 -14.98 -9.92 -4.11
C GLY A 62 -15.47 -8.69 -4.88
N SER A 63 -16.20 -7.82 -4.19
CA SER A 63 -16.77 -6.61 -4.78
C SER A 63 -15.71 -5.50 -4.91
N GLY A 64 -15.71 -4.78 -6.03
CA GLY A 64 -14.86 -3.59 -6.21
C GLY A 64 -13.68 -3.76 -7.17
N ASN A 65 -13.94 -4.25 -8.39
CA ASN A 65 -12.96 -4.31 -9.49
C ASN A 65 -12.53 -2.94 -10.05
N GLY A 66 -13.11 -1.85 -9.54
CA GLY A 66 -12.75 -0.47 -9.87
C GLY A 66 -12.24 0.26 -8.62
N TRP A 67 -11.33 -0.36 -7.87
CA TRP A 67 -10.70 0.30 -6.73
C TRP A 67 -9.88 1.49 -7.25
N PHE A 68 -10.20 2.69 -6.77
CA PHE A 68 -9.44 3.88 -7.10
C PHE A 68 -8.57 4.25 -5.90
N LEU A 69 -7.26 4.27 -6.13
CA LEU A 69 -6.23 4.67 -5.20
C LEU A 69 -5.65 6.01 -5.65
N ASP A 70 -5.83 7.03 -4.81
CA ASP A 70 -5.30 8.37 -5.09
C ASP A 70 -3.77 8.40 -4.93
N LYS A 71 -3.28 7.99 -3.75
CA LYS A 71 -1.85 7.97 -3.41
C LYS A 71 -1.54 6.96 -2.31
N VAL A 72 -0.26 6.64 -2.17
CA VAL A 72 0.31 5.89 -1.05
C VAL A 72 1.39 6.75 -0.39
N VAL A 73 1.40 6.79 0.94
CA VAL A 73 2.48 7.41 1.72
C VAL A 73 3.16 6.33 2.53
N ILE A 74 4.47 6.19 2.36
CA ILE A 74 5.31 5.29 3.15
C ILE A 74 6.12 6.15 4.12
N LYS A 75 5.99 5.85 5.42
CA LYS A 75 6.78 6.48 6.48
C LYS A 75 7.83 5.49 6.94
N ASP A 76 9.10 5.88 6.89
CA ASP A 76 10.17 5.12 7.52
C ASP A 76 10.44 5.67 8.93
N PRO A 77 10.05 4.95 10.01
CA PRO A 77 10.21 5.44 11.38
C PRO A 77 11.67 5.49 11.84
N VAL A 78 12.60 4.85 11.12
CA VAL A 78 14.04 4.86 11.46
C VAL A 78 14.72 6.09 10.91
N THR A 79 14.38 6.47 9.67
CA THR A 79 14.98 7.63 8.99
C THR A 79 14.16 8.92 9.11
N ASP A 80 12.92 8.83 9.61
CA ASP A 80 11.94 9.92 9.72
C ASP A 80 11.63 10.57 8.35
N VAL A 81 11.69 9.77 7.28
CA VAL A 81 11.41 10.21 5.90
C VAL A 81 10.06 9.67 5.44
N ASP A 82 9.27 10.56 4.84
CA ASP A 82 8.00 10.25 4.18
C ASP A 82 8.16 10.22 2.65
N TYR A 83 7.78 9.10 2.03
CA TYR A 83 7.76 8.93 0.57
C TYR A 83 6.30 8.93 0.08
N THR A 84 5.97 9.83 -0.85
CA THR A 84 4.62 9.90 -1.45
C THR A 84 4.64 9.41 -2.89
N PHE A 85 3.80 8.42 -3.17
CA PHE A 85 3.59 7.84 -4.50
C PHE A 85 2.17 8.14 -4.97
N LEU A 86 2.03 9.02 -5.96
CA LEU A 86 0.76 9.32 -6.60
C LEU A 86 0.35 8.17 -7.53
N CYS A 87 -0.89 7.70 -7.41
CA CYS A 87 -1.41 6.55 -8.14
C CYS A 87 -2.48 6.97 -9.15
N HIS A 88 -3.46 7.75 -8.71
CA HIS A 88 -4.60 8.25 -9.49
C HIS A 88 -5.28 7.19 -10.39
N ARG A 89 -5.44 5.97 -9.88
CA ARG A 89 -5.97 4.82 -10.64
C ARG A 89 -6.84 3.93 -9.79
#